data_AF-A0A9Q0ET78-F1
#
_entry.id   AF-A0A9Q0ET78-F1
#
_cell.length_a   1.000
_cell.length_b   1.000
_cell.length_c   1.000
_cell.angle_alpha   90.00
_cell.angle_beta   90.00
_cell.angle_gamma   90.00
#
_symmetry.space_group_name_H-M   'P 1'
#
loop_
_entity.id
_entity.type
_entity.pdbx_description
1 polymer ?
#
loop_
_entity_poly.entity_id
_entity_poly.type
_entity_poly.pdbx_seq_one_letter_code
_entity_poly.pdbx_strand_id
1 'polypeptide(L)'
;MGSRLICKARLCLTVLSHHFRQGNMCARTMCTKGLTPGGRKSGHRQTNPTVRQTDSSTVRQMPSFPGSVFAAGNAKRTADKLKRQAASPSLEEEEGGQRRGFTTDGLVAPERPLPPAEWKKLKEAQCHPERFERSMMMVLFKSGAQLDIAKSLLSFVAVDTGTLSYQLLLQYLMLCVRGGHNNEVLDFYPVMRGAFPTLDTGASTLFIKAFSRTPSWREALPILRDLKKVFSPSPRNYADIISGALQHGDHTEAWQLYHDVMEAGKTPLQDTWQALFEGGAKSDGGEAGSMSRADYGDRLLGVLGYMRDNQVYPQQSLADAIKTWFQSLPGHTWRGDWTTVTPKGVCKDCGSELESIQLTPEEYQHLKDRVMADIIQGKDVFKKTTPEELESFKAFVKRKPLFDVVVDGLNLLAVVCELERLGQTILVLGRKHMLTPSRSWDRHNMGLIQKKAHCFFTDNTSEDDPFLLYAALHSGNHCRFVSRDLMRDHKACLPDALTRRLFFKWQRGHQLVVYGTVVMGQRVHFQMIPPYDTIVQSSGGSWHIPYDDSVDRSSYEVPQSWLCLTNQR
;
A
#
# COMPACT_ATOMS: atom_id res chain seq x y z
N MET A 1 22.27 42.27 -14.23
CA MET A 1 22.52 42.39 -12.78
C MET A 1 22.13 41.12 -11.99
N GLY A 2 22.27 39.92 -12.58
CA GLY A 2 21.87 38.65 -11.94
C GLY A 2 22.97 37.86 -11.23
N SER A 3 24.23 38.31 -11.29
CA SER A 3 25.38 37.48 -10.88
C SER A 3 25.91 37.76 -9.46
N ARG A 4 25.41 38.81 -8.77
CA ARG A 4 25.88 39.19 -7.41
C ARG A 4 25.02 38.63 -6.25
N LEU A 5 23.78 38.23 -6.50
CA LEU A 5 22.93 37.58 -5.48
C LEU A 5 23.27 36.08 -5.32
N ILE A 6 23.65 35.40 -6.39
CA ILE A 6 24.07 33.99 -6.36
C ILE A 6 25.36 33.81 -5.54
N CYS A 7 26.27 34.79 -5.57
CA CYS A 7 27.45 34.78 -4.69
C CYS A 7 27.10 34.95 -3.21
N LYS A 8 26.11 35.78 -2.83
CA LYS A 8 25.73 36.00 -1.43
C LYS A 8 24.98 34.82 -0.81
N ALA A 9 24.19 34.08 -1.60
CA ALA A 9 23.53 32.86 -1.14
C ALA A 9 24.54 31.69 -0.98
N ARG A 10 25.48 31.54 -1.93
CA ARG A 10 26.65 30.65 -1.75
C ARG A 10 27.44 31.03 -0.51
N LEU A 11 27.60 32.32 -0.20
CA LEU A 11 28.26 32.83 1.01
C LEU A 11 27.53 32.47 2.31
N CYS A 12 26.20 32.39 2.37
CA CYS A 12 25.51 31.96 3.60
C CYS A 12 25.67 30.45 3.88
N LEU A 13 25.58 29.60 2.85
CA LEU A 13 25.85 28.17 2.98
C LEU A 13 27.35 27.88 3.12
N THR A 14 28.23 28.70 2.52
CA THR A 14 29.68 28.59 2.81
C THR A 14 30.03 29.14 4.18
N VAL A 15 29.38 30.17 4.71
CA VAL A 15 29.55 30.63 6.10
C VAL A 15 29.08 29.54 7.08
N LEU A 16 27.97 28.86 6.80
CA LEU A 16 27.58 27.64 7.51
C LEU A 16 28.65 26.53 7.35
N SER A 17 29.14 26.28 6.13
CA SER A 17 30.20 25.28 5.87
C SER A 17 31.56 25.64 6.51
N HIS A 18 31.87 26.92 6.66
CA HIS A 18 33.13 27.45 7.20
C HIS A 18 33.08 27.46 8.73
N HIS A 19 31.91 27.72 9.32
CA HIS A 19 31.63 27.45 10.73
C HIS A 19 31.63 25.96 11.07
N PHE A 20 31.27 25.07 10.13
CA PHE A 20 31.36 23.61 10.31
C PHE A 20 32.77 23.03 10.04
N ARG A 21 33.56 23.63 9.13
CA ARG A 21 34.93 23.18 8.79
C ARG A 21 36.01 23.69 9.74
N GLN A 22 35.85 24.87 10.34
CA GLN A 22 36.72 25.34 11.41
C GLN A 22 36.15 24.83 12.73
N GLY A 23 36.79 23.84 13.34
CA GLY A 23 36.37 23.15 14.57
C GLY A 23 36.29 24.03 15.83
N ASN A 24 35.49 25.10 15.78
CA ASN A 24 35.18 25.98 16.90
C ASN A 24 33.73 25.77 17.34
N MET A 25 33.39 24.53 17.71
CA MET A 25 32.34 24.27 18.71
C MET A 25 32.87 23.28 19.72
N CYS A 26 32.91 23.71 20.98
CA CYS A 26 33.32 22.91 22.11
C CYS A 26 32.31 21.76 22.30
N ALA A 27 32.77 20.52 22.11
CA ALA A 27 32.04 19.33 22.53
C ALA A 27 31.90 19.37 24.06
N ARG A 28 30.73 19.79 24.57
CA ARG A 28 30.40 19.54 25.97
C ARG A 28 30.10 18.06 26.13
N THR A 29 31.05 17.42 26.79
CA THR A 29 31.09 16.04 27.28
C THR A 29 29.75 15.59 27.85
N MET A 30 29.33 14.40 27.45
CA MET A 30 28.24 13.68 28.09
C MET A 30 28.52 13.50 29.58
N CYS A 31 27.56 13.89 30.41
CA CYS A 31 27.59 13.60 31.83
C CYS A 31 27.13 12.14 32.05
N THR A 32 28.05 11.19 31.96
CA THR A 32 27.85 9.85 32.50
C THR A 32 28.22 9.87 33.98
N LYS A 33 27.23 9.77 34.88
CA LYS A 33 27.53 9.42 36.29
C LYS A 33 27.99 7.97 36.31
N GLY A 34 29.27 7.77 36.62
CA GLY A 34 29.89 6.47 36.79
C GLY A 34 29.61 5.85 38.16
N LEU A 35 29.73 4.53 38.22
CA LEU A 35 30.12 3.78 39.40
C LEU A 35 31.15 2.73 38.98
N THR A 36 32.32 2.83 39.59
CA THR A 36 33.54 2.02 39.41
C THR A 36 33.51 0.68 40.19
N PRO A 37 34.49 -0.22 39.97
CA PRO A 37 34.31 -1.67 40.03
C PRO A 37 34.88 -2.34 41.29
N GLY A 38 34.45 -3.58 41.55
CA GLY A 38 35.07 -4.49 42.52
C GLY A 38 34.64 -5.94 42.26
N GLY A 39 35.61 -6.84 42.06
CA GLY A 39 35.38 -8.18 41.53
C GLY A 39 35.30 -9.33 42.54
N ARG A 40 34.99 -10.50 41.96
CA ARG A 40 35.17 -11.91 42.40
C ARG A 40 34.44 -12.38 43.68
N LYS A 41 33.56 -13.38 43.52
CA LYS A 41 33.84 -14.82 43.81
C LYS A 41 32.62 -15.71 43.57
N SER A 42 32.91 -16.94 43.15
CA SER A 42 32.07 -18.13 42.97
C SER A 42 31.62 -18.77 44.30
N GLY A 43 30.48 -19.47 44.31
CA GLY A 43 30.17 -20.45 45.36
C GLY A 43 28.72 -21.00 45.32
N HIS A 44 28.60 -22.34 45.24
CA HIS A 44 27.39 -23.17 45.31
C HIS A 44 26.54 -23.00 46.59
N ARG A 45 25.22 -23.26 46.54
CA ARG A 45 24.52 -24.53 46.91
C ARG A 45 23.05 -24.32 47.34
N GLN A 46 22.25 -25.33 47.03
CA GLN A 46 20.83 -25.63 47.29
C GLN A 46 20.21 -25.19 48.64
N THR A 47 18.89 -24.91 48.65
CA THR A 47 17.83 -25.74 49.32
C THR A 47 16.44 -25.06 49.25
N ASN A 48 15.40 -25.88 49.05
CA ASN A 48 13.94 -25.64 49.17
C ASN A 48 13.46 -26.07 50.59
N PRO A 49 12.16 -26.05 51.01
CA PRO A 49 10.91 -25.40 50.53
C PRO A 49 10.02 -24.83 51.70
N THR A 50 8.72 -24.52 51.42
CA THR A 50 7.49 -24.36 52.28
C THR A 50 6.94 -22.93 52.49
N VAL A 51 5.63 -22.60 52.59
CA VAL A 51 4.27 -23.07 52.19
C VAL A 51 3.26 -21.98 52.67
N ARG A 52 2.12 -21.76 51.96
CA ARG A 52 0.84 -21.07 52.35
C ARG A 52 0.85 -19.53 52.59
N GLN A 53 -0.20 -18.73 52.37
CA GLN A 53 -1.46 -18.75 51.59
C GLN A 53 -2.05 -17.30 51.66
N THR A 54 -3.01 -16.98 50.78
CA THR A 54 -4.07 -15.92 50.84
C THR A 54 -3.79 -14.43 50.55
N ASP A 55 -4.48 -13.99 49.48
CA ASP A 55 -5.32 -12.80 49.30
C ASP A 55 -4.82 -11.44 48.75
N SER A 56 -5.25 -11.20 47.51
CA SER A 56 -5.80 -9.97 46.92
C SER A 56 -4.92 -8.72 46.79
N SER A 57 -4.56 -8.38 45.55
CA SER A 57 -4.97 -7.12 44.88
C SER A 57 -4.20 -6.90 43.57
N THR A 58 -4.98 -6.68 42.51
CA THR A 58 -4.71 -5.99 41.24
C THR A 58 -3.30 -5.45 40.94
N VAL A 59 -2.57 -6.11 40.01
CA VAL A 59 -1.74 -5.45 38.98
C VAL A 59 -1.72 -6.32 37.72
N ARG A 60 -2.21 -5.78 36.59
CA ARG A 60 -2.00 -6.34 35.25
C ARG A 60 -0.52 -6.26 34.89
N GLN A 61 0.18 -7.38 34.80
CA GLN A 61 1.43 -7.50 34.04
C GLN A 61 1.17 -8.40 32.83
N MET A 62 1.27 -7.81 31.64
CA MET A 62 1.32 -8.54 30.36
C MET A 62 2.74 -9.09 30.19
N PRO A 63 2.94 -10.39 29.91
CA PRO A 63 4.19 -10.88 29.34
C PRO A 63 4.28 -10.45 27.87
N SER A 64 5.36 -9.75 27.53
CA SER A 64 5.77 -9.44 26.18
C SER A 64 6.28 -10.70 25.47
N PHE A 65 5.64 -11.09 24.37
CA PHE A 65 6.17 -12.01 23.37
C PHE A 65 5.93 -11.43 21.96
N PRO A 66 6.82 -11.74 20.99
CA PRO A 66 6.88 -11.06 19.70
C PRO A 66 5.64 -11.38 18.86
N GLY A 67 4.84 -10.36 18.56
CA GLY A 67 3.60 -10.49 17.82
C GLY A 67 3.85 -10.83 16.35
N SER A 68 3.25 -11.93 15.90
CA SER A 68 2.97 -12.25 14.51
C SER A 68 2.24 -11.08 13.83
N VAL A 69 2.79 -10.57 12.73
CA VAL A 69 2.39 -9.33 12.07
C VAL A 69 1.29 -9.57 11.04
N PHE A 70 0.27 -10.38 11.32
CA PHE A 70 -0.90 -10.51 10.42
C PHE A 70 -2.14 -10.86 11.24
N ALA A 71 -2.96 -9.85 11.55
CA ALA A 71 -4.29 -10.01 12.14
C ALA A 71 -5.19 -8.84 11.67
N ALA A 72 -6.18 -9.14 10.84
CA ALA A 72 -7.01 -8.14 10.16
C ALA A 72 -8.46 -8.11 10.66
N GLY A 73 -8.69 -8.04 11.97
CA GLY A 73 -9.99 -7.66 12.55
C GLY A 73 -10.29 -6.15 12.50
N ASN A 74 -9.43 -5.35 11.86
CA ASN A 74 -9.52 -3.90 11.88
C ASN A 74 -9.60 -3.27 10.48
N ALA A 75 -9.93 -3.97 9.41
CA ALA A 75 -9.81 -3.43 8.03
C ALA A 75 -10.38 -2.01 7.82
N LYS A 76 -11.49 -1.61 8.46
CA LYS A 76 -11.97 -0.20 8.43
C LYS A 76 -11.16 0.74 9.34
N ARG A 77 -10.80 0.32 10.55
CA ARG A 77 -9.94 1.08 11.47
C ARG A 77 -8.47 1.13 11.05
N THR A 78 -7.99 0.13 10.33
CA THR A 78 -6.67 0.00 9.71
C THR A 78 -6.68 0.68 8.37
N ALA A 79 -7.78 0.70 7.59
CA ALA A 79 -7.90 1.59 6.43
C ALA A 79 -8.02 3.05 6.86
N ASP A 80 -8.71 3.37 7.97
CA ASP A 80 -8.77 4.72 8.53
C ASP A 80 -7.47 5.09 9.24
N LYS A 81 -6.77 4.13 9.88
CA LYS A 81 -5.45 4.33 10.50
C LYS A 81 -4.35 4.34 9.46
N LEU A 82 -4.45 3.62 8.34
CA LEU A 82 -3.59 3.71 7.16
C LEU A 82 -3.94 4.94 6.33
N LYS A 83 -5.19 5.42 6.29
CA LYS A 83 -5.53 6.76 5.75
C LYS A 83 -5.01 7.85 6.66
N ARG A 84 -4.99 7.66 7.98
CA ARG A 84 -4.38 8.59 8.95
C ARG A 84 -2.86 8.47 9.08
N GLN A 85 -2.27 7.31 8.75
CA GLN A 85 -0.82 7.07 8.72
C GLN A 85 -0.23 7.37 7.33
N ALA A 86 -1.02 7.21 6.26
CA ALA A 86 -0.80 7.81 4.94
C ALA A 86 -1.11 9.31 4.95
N ALA A 87 -1.92 9.80 5.90
CA ALA A 87 -1.92 11.20 6.31
C ALA A 87 -0.79 11.50 7.31
N SER A 88 0.43 11.11 6.93
CA SER A 88 1.61 11.95 7.15
C SER A 88 1.92 12.52 5.77
N PRO A 89 1.97 13.85 5.60
CA PRO A 89 1.46 14.53 4.41
C PRO A 89 2.03 13.94 3.12
N SER A 90 1.19 13.19 2.41
CA SER A 90 1.30 12.98 0.98
C SER A 90 1.20 14.37 0.34
N LEU A 91 2.35 14.87 -0.10
CA LEU A 91 2.45 16.02 -0.99
C LEU A 91 2.01 15.56 -2.36
N GLU A 92 0.71 15.65 -2.63
CA GLU A 92 0.05 15.91 -3.91
C GLU A 92 -1.44 15.51 -3.77
N GLU A 93 -2.32 16.38 -4.27
CA GLU A 93 -3.79 16.31 -4.31
C GLU A 93 -4.60 16.76 -3.07
N GLU A 94 -4.77 18.08 -2.92
CA GLU A 94 -6.04 18.68 -2.52
C GLU A 94 -6.34 19.86 -3.48
N GLU A 95 -6.99 19.57 -4.61
CA GLU A 95 -7.75 20.57 -5.35
C GLU A 95 -9.24 20.42 -5.00
N GLY A 96 -9.87 21.53 -4.62
CA GLY A 96 -11.33 21.66 -4.62
C GLY A 96 -12.09 21.13 -3.39
N GLY A 97 -11.90 21.74 -2.21
CA GLY A 97 -12.75 21.47 -1.05
C GLY A 97 -12.71 22.58 0.00
N GLN A 98 -13.88 23.05 0.45
CA GLN A 98 -14.05 24.23 1.29
C GLN A 98 -13.18 24.26 2.57
N ARG A 99 -12.46 25.38 2.72
CA ARG A 99 -11.69 25.81 3.88
C ARG A 99 -12.43 25.59 5.20
N ARG A 100 -11.96 24.65 6.03
CA ARG A 100 -12.16 24.67 7.48
C ARG A 100 -10.81 24.82 8.17
N GLY A 101 -10.65 25.95 8.85
CA GLY A 101 -9.38 26.47 9.35
C GLY A 101 -8.73 25.58 10.42
N PHE A 102 -7.49 25.19 10.16
CA PHE A 102 -6.54 24.88 11.21
C PHE A 102 -5.84 26.18 11.60
N THR A 103 -6.17 26.71 12.78
CA THR A 103 -5.53 27.90 13.35
C THR A 103 -4.08 27.58 13.74
N THR A 104 -3.11 28.06 12.95
CA THR A 104 -1.74 28.28 13.42
C THR A 104 -1.65 29.73 13.90
N ASP A 105 -2.05 30.00 15.14
CA ASP A 105 -1.83 31.27 15.90
C ASP A 105 -1.94 32.61 15.13
N GLY A 106 -2.81 32.72 14.12
CA GLY A 106 -2.96 33.96 13.35
C GLY A 106 -1.72 34.39 12.54
N LEU A 107 -0.73 33.50 12.37
CA LEU A 107 0.48 33.78 11.60
C LEU A 107 0.19 33.81 10.09
N VAL A 108 0.70 34.84 9.42
CA VAL A 108 0.62 35.01 7.96
C VAL A 108 2.02 34.95 7.37
N ALA A 109 2.16 34.29 6.22
CA ALA A 109 3.42 34.25 5.48
C ALA A 109 3.81 35.67 5.02
N PRO A 110 5.04 36.14 5.25
CA PRO A 110 5.52 37.38 4.66
C PRO A 110 5.50 37.32 3.13
N GLU A 111 5.30 38.47 2.49
CA GLU A 111 5.34 38.58 1.02
C GLU A 111 6.76 38.71 0.46
N ARG A 112 7.74 39.02 1.32
CA ARG A 112 9.14 39.23 0.98
C ARG A 112 10.08 38.67 2.05
N PRO A 113 11.37 38.42 1.71
CA PRO A 113 12.39 38.08 2.70
C PRO A 113 12.54 39.21 3.72
N LEU A 114 12.56 38.88 5.01
CA LEU A 114 12.65 39.88 6.09
C LEU A 114 14.05 39.93 6.70
N PRO A 115 14.54 41.11 7.11
CA PRO A 115 15.78 41.23 7.87
C PRO A 115 15.61 40.66 9.31
N PRO A 116 16.71 40.27 9.98
CA PRO A 116 16.65 39.67 11.32
C PRO A 116 15.87 40.49 12.37
N ALA A 117 15.94 41.82 12.29
CA ALA A 117 15.21 42.70 13.21
C ALA A 117 13.68 42.64 13.02
N GLU A 118 13.20 42.47 11.80
CA GLU A 118 11.76 42.31 11.51
C GLU A 118 11.28 40.92 11.94
N TRP A 119 12.08 39.88 11.70
CA TRP A 119 11.79 38.54 12.22
C TRP A 119 11.70 38.51 13.75
N LYS A 120 12.61 39.22 14.44
CA LYS A 120 12.59 39.33 15.90
C LYS A 120 11.30 39.97 16.42
N LYS A 121 10.86 41.07 15.81
CA LYS A 121 9.58 41.72 16.17
C LYS A 121 8.38 40.78 15.98
N LEU A 122 8.36 40.02 14.89
CA LEU A 122 7.29 39.05 14.63
C LEU A 122 7.29 37.91 15.66
N LYS A 123 8.47 37.44 16.07
CA LYS A 123 8.63 36.42 17.12
C LYS A 123 8.14 36.92 18.48
N GLU A 124 8.54 38.14 18.86
CA GLU A 124 8.16 38.77 20.13
C GLU A 124 6.65 39.07 20.21
N ALA A 125 5.97 39.26 19.08
CA ALA A 125 4.54 39.49 19.01
C ALA A 125 3.69 38.23 19.22
N GLN A 126 4.28 37.03 19.30
CA GLN A 126 3.55 35.77 19.45
C GLN A 126 3.37 35.36 20.91
N CYS A 127 2.25 34.69 21.20
CA CYS A 127 1.99 34.09 22.52
C CYS A 127 2.96 32.95 22.86
N HIS A 128 3.52 32.27 21.85
CA HIS A 128 4.43 31.12 21.99
C HIS A 128 5.72 31.31 21.18
N PRO A 129 6.63 32.21 21.60
CA PRO A 129 7.84 32.54 20.84
C PRO A 129 8.80 31.35 20.66
N GLU A 130 8.73 30.34 21.52
CA GLU A 130 9.57 29.14 21.48
C GLU A 130 9.20 28.16 20.34
N ARG A 131 8.02 28.32 19.74
CA ARG A 131 7.55 27.52 18.59
C ARG A 131 7.45 28.33 17.32
N PHE A 132 7.88 29.59 17.35
CA PHE A 132 7.67 30.55 16.27
C PHE A 132 8.26 30.07 14.96
N GLU A 133 9.54 29.68 14.96
CA GLU A 133 10.30 29.31 13.77
C GLU A 133 9.64 28.13 13.05
N ARG A 134 9.26 27.11 13.83
CA ARG A 134 8.62 25.89 13.33
C ARG A 134 7.22 26.20 12.78
N SER A 135 6.46 27.03 13.48
CA SER A 135 5.10 27.38 13.07
C SER A 135 5.11 28.26 11.81
N MET A 136 6.05 29.20 11.74
CA MET A 136 6.26 30.05 10.57
C MET A 136 6.70 29.22 9.36
N MET A 137 7.67 28.31 9.50
CA MET A 137 8.09 27.45 8.38
C MET A 137 6.92 26.59 7.86
N MET A 138 6.05 26.09 8.74
CA MET A 138 4.81 25.41 8.33
C MET A 138 3.84 26.33 7.59
N VAL A 139 3.72 27.60 8.00
CA VAL A 139 2.90 28.59 7.29
C VAL A 139 3.47 28.84 5.89
N LEU A 140 4.79 29.06 5.77
CA LEU A 140 5.47 29.22 4.48
C LEU A 140 5.26 28.01 3.55
N PHE A 141 5.34 26.80 4.13
CA PHE A 141 5.09 25.56 3.40
C PHE A 141 3.65 25.45 2.90
N LYS A 142 2.67 25.82 3.72
CA LYS A 142 1.24 25.78 3.35
C LYS A 142 0.88 26.86 2.34
N SER A 143 1.48 28.05 2.44
CA SER A 143 1.21 29.17 1.54
C SER A 143 1.96 29.07 0.20
N GLY A 144 2.90 28.13 0.05
CA GLY A 144 3.76 28.04 -1.14
C GLY A 144 4.66 29.27 -1.29
N ALA A 145 5.16 29.81 -0.17
CA ALA A 145 5.98 31.02 -0.18
C ALA A 145 7.29 30.85 -0.95
N GLN A 146 7.85 31.96 -1.46
CA GLN A 146 9.13 31.95 -2.16
C GLN A 146 10.27 31.43 -1.25
N LEU A 147 11.18 30.66 -1.84
CA LEU A 147 12.30 30.03 -1.13
C LEU A 147 13.16 31.05 -0.35
N ASP A 148 13.35 32.26 -0.90
CA ASP A 148 14.16 33.31 -0.27
C ASP A 148 13.59 33.77 1.08
N ILE A 149 12.27 33.66 1.29
CA ILE A 149 11.61 34.00 2.55
C ILE A 149 11.99 32.97 3.61
N ALA A 150 11.90 31.68 3.26
CA ALA A 150 12.34 30.59 4.12
C ALA A 150 13.84 30.66 4.44
N LYS A 151 14.68 31.02 3.46
CA LYS A 151 16.12 31.27 3.69
C LYS A 151 16.35 32.41 4.69
N SER A 152 15.61 33.52 4.56
CA SER A 152 15.74 34.65 5.50
C SER A 152 15.35 34.27 6.92
N LEU A 153 14.35 33.41 7.08
CA LEU A 153 13.96 32.85 8.38
C LEU A 153 15.09 31.98 8.94
N LEU A 154 15.67 31.07 8.15
CA LEU A 154 16.80 30.25 8.60
C LEU A 154 18.01 31.11 9.00
N SER A 155 18.33 32.15 8.24
CA SER A 155 19.41 33.08 8.58
C SER A 155 19.14 33.81 9.89
N PHE A 156 17.91 34.26 10.12
CA PHE A 156 17.51 34.86 11.41
C PHE A 156 17.71 33.88 12.57
N VAL A 157 17.22 32.65 12.44
CA VAL A 157 17.34 31.64 13.51
C VAL A 157 18.80 31.31 13.78
N ALA A 158 19.61 31.11 12.74
CA ALA A 158 21.03 30.84 12.91
C ALA A 158 21.76 31.97 13.67
N VAL A 159 21.37 33.23 13.46
CA VAL A 159 21.93 34.39 14.19
C VAL A 159 21.39 34.50 15.61
N ASP A 160 20.09 34.25 15.83
CA ASP A 160 19.42 34.39 17.13
C ASP A 160 19.80 33.29 18.11
N THR A 161 19.85 32.03 17.66
CA THR A 161 20.08 30.86 18.52
C THR A 161 21.46 30.23 18.37
N GLY A 162 22.23 30.65 17.35
CA GLY A 162 23.55 30.07 17.02
C GLY A 162 23.50 28.67 16.41
N THR A 163 22.34 28.01 16.36
CA THR A 163 22.18 26.64 15.85
C THR A 163 20.82 26.43 15.18
N LEU A 164 20.76 25.56 14.17
CA LEU A 164 19.51 25.19 13.49
C LEU A 164 19.05 23.81 13.97
N SER A 165 17.80 23.70 14.40
CA SER A 165 17.24 22.43 14.83
C SER A 165 16.98 21.49 13.65
N TYR A 166 17.11 20.18 13.88
CA TYR A 166 16.82 19.16 12.86
C TYR A 166 15.41 19.28 12.29
N GLN A 167 14.42 19.55 13.14
CA GLN A 167 13.02 19.68 12.72
C GLN A 167 12.79 20.88 11.78
N LEU A 168 13.42 22.03 12.06
CA LEU A 168 13.31 23.21 11.20
C LEU A 168 13.95 22.97 9.83
N LEU A 169 15.12 22.32 9.83
CA LEU A 169 15.81 21.91 8.61
C LEU A 169 15.02 20.90 7.77
N LEU A 170 14.35 19.94 8.42
CA LEU A 170 13.47 18.99 7.74
C LEU A 170 12.26 19.67 7.10
N GLN A 171 11.65 20.67 7.77
CA GLN A 171 10.55 21.45 7.20
C GLN A 171 11.00 22.31 6.02
N TYR A 172 12.20 22.89 6.10
CA TYR A 172 12.82 23.58 4.97
C TYR A 172 13.03 22.65 3.79
N LEU A 173 13.61 21.46 4.02
CA LEU A 173 13.77 20.43 2.99
C LEU A 173 12.44 20.06 2.33
N MET A 174 11.38 19.89 3.13
CA MET A 174 10.04 19.59 2.63
C MET A 174 9.50 20.71 1.72
N LEU A 175 9.75 21.97 2.07
CA LEU A 175 9.42 23.13 1.24
C LEU A 175 10.23 23.12 -0.07
N CYS A 176 11.54 22.87 -0.01
CA CYS A 176 12.39 22.78 -1.20
C CYS A 176 11.92 21.70 -2.18
N VAL A 177 11.63 20.49 -1.68
CA VAL A 177 11.18 19.37 -2.51
C VAL A 177 9.79 19.63 -3.11
N ARG A 178 8.86 20.22 -2.34
CA ARG A 178 7.53 20.63 -2.84
C ARG A 178 7.64 21.71 -3.91
N GLY A 179 8.49 22.71 -3.71
CA GLY A 179 8.72 23.80 -4.65
C GLY A 179 9.56 23.43 -5.87
N GLY A 180 10.00 22.18 -5.99
CA GLY A 180 10.85 21.73 -7.10
C GLY A 180 12.26 22.33 -7.10
N HIS A 181 12.72 22.86 -5.96
CA HIS A 181 14.04 23.48 -5.81
C HIS A 181 15.14 22.43 -5.61
N ASN A 182 15.25 21.46 -6.52
CA ASN A 182 16.14 20.30 -6.36
C ASN A 182 17.62 20.71 -6.21
N ASN A 183 18.07 21.74 -6.93
CA ASN A 183 19.45 22.25 -6.83
C ASN A 183 19.79 22.76 -5.41
N GLU A 184 18.82 23.40 -4.74
CA GLU A 184 19.00 23.81 -3.33
C GLU A 184 19.15 22.58 -2.43
N VAL A 185 18.41 21.51 -2.70
CA VAL A 185 18.49 20.27 -1.93
C VAL A 185 19.86 19.59 -2.09
N LEU A 186 20.45 19.64 -3.28
CA LEU A 186 21.83 19.15 -3.52
C LEU A 186 22.84 19.88 -2.65
N ASP A 187 22.78 21.22 -2.62
CA ASP A 187 23.67 22.05 -1.78
C ASP A 187 23.38 21.86 -0.28
N PHE A 188 22.13 21.58 0.08
CA PHE A 188 21.70 21.42 1.46
C PHE A 188 22.06 20.05 2.06
N TYR A 189 22.09 18.99 1.25
CA TYR A 189 22.43 17.63 1.70
C TYR A 189 23.74 17.52 2.50
N PRO A 190 24.90 18.04 2.03
CA PRO A 190 26.15 17.97 2.78
C PRO A 190 26.09 18.78 4.08
N VAL A 191 25.35 19.90 4.12
CA VAL A 191 25.15 20.70 5.33
C VAL A 191 24.39 19.90 6.39
N MET A 192 23.29 19.25 5.98
CA MET A 192 22.48 18.44 6.89
C MET A 192 23.23 17.20 7.38
N ARG A 193 24.01 16.53 6.51
CA ARG A 193 24.87 15.39 6.89
C ARG A 193 26.04 15.78 7.80
N GLY A 194 26.60 16.98 7.61
CA GLY A 194 27.66 17.51 8.46
C GLY A 194 27.16 17.90 9.86
N ALA A 195 25.95 18.46 9.94
CA ALA A 195 25.31 18.82 11.21
C ALA A 195 24.73 17.60 11.95
N PHE A 196 24.21 16.62 11.22
CA PHE A 196 23.53 15.45 11.77
C PHE A 196 24.04 14.16 11.10
N PRO A 197 24.85 13.35 11.80
CA PRO A 197 25.43 12.12 11.24
C PRO A 197 24.39 11.08 10.81
N THR A 198 23.21 11.08 11.42
CA THR A 198 22.08 10.20 11.07
C THR A 198 20.92 11.02 10.56
N LEU A 199 20.34 10.57 9.45
CA LEU A 199 19.10 11.11 8.90
C LEU A 199 17.96 10.16 9.23
N ASP A 200 16.78 10.71 9.54
CA ASP A 200 15.58 9.90 9.69
C ASP A 200 15.05 9.42 8.31
N THR A 201 14.03 8.58 8.36
CA THR A 201 13.38 8.01 7.17
C THR A 201 12.75 9.09 6.29
N GLY A 202 12.25 10.19 6.89
CA GLY A 202 11.58 11.28 6.19
C GLY A 202 12.56 12.13 5.38
N ALA A 203 13.63 12.59 6.01
CA ALA A 203 14.73 13.32 5.36
C ALA A 203 15.33 12.47 4.23
N SER A 204 15.63 11.19 4.50
CA SER A 204 16.21 10.29 3.49
C SER A 204 15.29 10.14 2.28
N THR A 205 13.98 10.01 2.49
CA THR A 205 12.98 9.93 1.41
C THR A 205 12.93 11.22 0.58
N LEU A 206 12.96 12.38 1.23
CA LEU A 206 12.96 13.69 0.56
C LEU A 206 14.23 13.91 -0.27
N PHE A 207 15.39 13.52 0.26
CA PHE A 207 16.64 13.58 -0.49
C PHE A 207 16.59 12.65 -1.70
N ILE A 208 16.17 11.39 -1.55
CA ILE A 208 16.00 10.47 -2.67
C ILE A 208 15.11 11.08 -3.76
N LYS A 209 13.92 11.59 -3.40
CA LYS A 209 13.00 12.24 -4.35
C LYS A 209 13.66 13.41 -5.08
N ALA A 210 14.43 14.25 -4.38
CA ALA A 210 15.11 15.40 -4.98
C ALA A 210 16.26 14.99 -5.90
N PHE A 211 17.15 14.11 -5.45
CA PHE A 211 18.30 13.63 -6.23
C PHE A 211 17.84 12.95 -7.52
N SER A 212 16.80 12.12 -7.44
CA SER A 212 16.23 11.41 -8.60
C SER A 212 15.72 12.32 -9.72
N ARG A 213 15.38 13.58 -9.41
CA ARG A 213 14.91 14.58 -10.39
C ARG A 213 16.05 15.38 -11.03
N THR A 214 17.30 14.98 -10.80
CA THR A 214 18.50 15.70 -11.26
C THR A 214 19.50 14.74 -11.90
N PRO A 215 20.51 15.26 -12.63
CA PRO A 215 21.63 14.45 -13.12
C PRO A 215 22.39 13.69 -12.02
N SER A 216 22.30 14.15 -10.77
CA SER A 216 22.88 13.49 -9.59
C SER A 216 22.03 12.33 -9.04
N TRP A 217 21.13 11.73 -9.82
CA TRP A 217 20.25 10.63 -9.36
C TRP A 217 21.02 9.46 -8.73
N ARG A 218 22.26 9.18 -9.17
CA ARG A 218 23.12 8.13 -8.59
C ARG A 218 23.45 8.36 -7.12
N GLU A 219 23.43 9.60 -6.63
CA GLU A 219 23.64 9.93 -5.22
C GLU A 219 22.49 9.44 -4.32
N ALA A 220 21.32 9.12 -4.90
CA ALA A 220 20.23 8.49 -4.17
C ALA A 220 20.52 7.02 -3.80
N LEU A 221 21.37 6.31 -4.56
CA LEU A 221 21.66 4.89 -4.34
C LEU A 221 22.38 4.60 -3.00
N PRO A 222 23.43 5.35 -2.60
CA PRO A 222 24.00 5.24 -1.26
C PRO A 222 22.98 5.53 -0.14
N ILE A 223 22.11 6.53 -0.33
CA ILE A 223 21.07 6.88 0.65
C ILE A 223 20.08 5.74 0.82
N LEU A 224 19.65 5.12 -0.29
CA LEU A 224 18.78 3.94 -0.27
C LEU A 224 19.45 2.75 0.44
N ARG A 225 20.74 2.50 0.19
CA ARG A 225 21.50 1.45 0.86
C ARG A 225 21.61 1.69 2.37
N ASP A 226 21.90 2.92 2.79
CA ASP A 226 21.98 3.26 4.20
C ASP A 226 20.60 3.15 4.87
N LEU A 227 19.53 3.53 4.16
CA LEU A 227 18.16 3.35 4.63
C LEU A 227 17.84 1.86 4.83
N LYS A 228 18.22 0.98 3.88
CA LYS A 228 18.01 -0.48 3.93
C LYS A 228 18.69 -1.15 5.13
N LYS A 229 19.75 -0.55 5.69
CA LYS A 229 20.44 -1.08 6.89
C LYS A 229 19.63 -0.91 8.17
N VAL A 230 18.77 0.11 8.24
CA VAL A 230 18.06 0.48 9.48
C VAL A 230 16.56 0.25 9.35
N PHE A 231 16.00 0.45 8.15
CA PHE A 231 14.58 0.37 7.86
C PHE A 231 14.31 -0.34 6.53
N SER A 232 13.07 -0.78 6.33
CA SER A 232 12.63 -1.27 5.01
C SER A 232 12.25 -0.06 4.14
N PRO A 233 12.95 0.23 3.02
CA PRO A 233 12.62 1.38 2.18
C PRO A 233 11.21 1.30 1.59
N SER A 234 10.52 2.41 1.43
CA SER A 234 9.18 2.40 0.84
C SER A 234 9.22 2.10 -0.66
N PRO A 235 8.15 1.55 -1.28
CA PRO A 235 8.05 1.41 -2.73
C PRO A 235 8.27 2.73 -3.47
N ARG A 236 7.88 3.87 -2.86
CA ARG A 236 8.12 5.21 -3.41
C ARG A 236 9.61 5.55 -3.52
N ASN A 237 10.44 5.13 -2.56
CA ASN A 237 11.89 5.37 -2.64
C ASN A 237 12.51 4.69 -3.86
N TYR A 238 12.08 3.46 -4.18
CA TYR A 238 12.52 2.78 -5.39
C TYR A 238 11.95 3.45 -6.64
N ALA A 239 10.65 3.78 -6.65
CA ALA A 239 9.98 4.44 -7.77
C ALA A 239 10.68 5.74 -8.19
N ASP A 240 11.06 6.58 -7.23
CA ASP A 240 11.77 7.83 -7.50
C ASP A 240 13.11 7.56 -8.20
N ILE A 241 13.92 6.61 -7.70
CA ILE A 241 15.24 6.29 -8.28
C ILE A 241 15.11 5.62 -9.64
N ILE A 242 14.17 4.69 -9.81
CA ILE A 242 13.88 4.02 -11.09
C ILE A 242 13.51 5.08 -12.14
N SER A 243 12.63 6.01 -11.81
CA SER A 243 12.23 7.10 -12.71
C SER A 243 13.42 7.97 -13.09
N GLY A 244 14.26 8.34 -12.12
CA GLY A 244 15.49 9.10 -12.36
C GLY A 244 16.48 8.36 -13.25
N ALA A 245 16.70 7.06 -13.02
CA ALA A 245 17.59 6.24 -13.83
C ALA A 245 17.11 6.16 -15.29
N LEU A 246 15.81 5.93 -15.51
CA LEU A 246 15.22 5.85 -16.85
C LEU A 246 15.28 7.18 -17.60
N GLN A 247 15.04 8.31 -16.92
CA GLN A 247 15.16 9.65 -17.52
C GLN A 247 16.58 9.97 -18.00
N HIS A 248 17.59 9.36 -17.39
CA HIS A 248 19.00 9.52 -17.74
C HIS A 248 19.57 8.34 -18.56
N GLY A 249 18.71 7.44 -19.05
CA GLY A 249 19.09 6.34 -19.94
C GLY A 249 19.73 5.12 -19.26
N ASP A 250 19.80 5.04 -17.93
CA ASP A 250 20.33 3.87 -17.22
C ASP A 250 19.23 2.83 -17.00
N HIS A 251 18.93 2.07 -18.05
CA HIS A 251 17.92 1.02 -18.04
C HIS A 251 18.32 -0.18 -17.17
N THR A 252 19.61 -0.50 -17.10
CA THR A 252 20.11 -1.66 -16.34
C THR A 252 19.90 -1.46 -14.85
N GLU A 253 20.30 -0.30 -14.30
CA GLU A 253 20.10 0.00 -12.89
C GLU A 253 18.61 0.10 -12.54
N ALA A 254 17.79 0.68 -13.42
CA ALA A 254 16.34 0.76 -13.24
C ALA A 254 15.70 -0.64 -13.07
N TRP A 255 16.05 -1.59 -13.94
CA TRP A 255 15.54 -2.96 -13.85
C TRP A 255 16.10 -3.74 -12.66
N GLN A 256 17.33 -3.48 -12.24
CA GLN A 256 17.88 -4.06 -11.02
C GLN A 256 17.10 -3.59 -9.79
N LEU A 257 16.85 -2.29 -9.67
CA LEU A 257 16.03 -1.74 -8.58
C LEU A 257 14.59 -2.25 -8.61
N TYR A 258 14.01 -2.45 -9.81
CA TYR A 258 12.71 -3.09 -9.95
C TYR A 258 12.72 -4.52 -9.40
N HIS A 259 13.76 -5.29 -9.71
CA HIS A 259 13.93 -6.65 -9.18
C HIS A 259 14.06 -6.64 -7.65
N ASP A 260 14.84 -5.74 -7.08
CA ASP A 260 14.99 -5.55 -5.64
C ASP A 260 13.63 -5.29 -4.94
N VAL A 261 12.72 -4.53 -5.57
CA VAL A 261 11.35 -4.30 -5.04
C VAL A 261 10.57 -5.60 -4.99
N MET A 262 10.65 -6.40 -6.06
CA MET A 262 9.94 -7.67 -6.20
C MET A 262 10.47 -8.72 -5.21
N GLU A 263 11.79 -8.84 -5.06
CA GLU A 263 12.42 -9.73 -4.07
C GLU A 263 12.07 -9.35 -2.63
N ALA A 264 11.90 -8.05 -2.36
CA ALA A 264 11.45 -7.57 -1.06
C ALA A 264 9.96 -7.86 -0.78
N GLY A 265 9.25 -8.54 -1.69
CA GLY A 265 7.83 -8.88 -1.57
C GLY A 265 6.91 -7.66 -1.62
N LYS A 266 7.37 -6.55 -2.19
CA LYS A 266 6.61 -5.30 -2.30
C LYS A 266 5.94 -5.20 -3.66
N THR A 267 4.75 -4.61 -3.69
CA THR A 267 4.09 -4.25 -4.95
C THR A 267 4.67 -2.93 -5.47
N PRO A 268 5.23 -2.89 -6.69
CA PRO A 268 5.65 -1.64 -7.33
C PRO A 268 4.48 -0.65 -7.48
N LEU A 269 4.80 0.64 -7.56
CA LEU A 269 3.79 1.68 -7.79
C LEU A 269 3.40 1.74 -9.28
N GLN A 270 2.19 2.21 -9.56
CA GLN A 270 1.70 2.45 -10.93
C GLN A 270 2.66 3.36 -11.71
N ASP A 271 3.13 4.45 -11.09
CA ASP A 271 4.12 5.37 -11.65
C ASP A 271 5.43 4.67 -12.04
N THR A 272 5.84 3.63 -11.30
CA THR A 272 7.06 2.86 -11.61
C THR A 272 6.88 2.08 -12.90
N TRP A 273 5.75 1.40 -13.07
CA TRP A 273 5.45 0.72 -14.32
C TRP A 273 5.29 1.73 -15.45
N GLN A 274 4.67 2.88 -15.22
CA GLN A 274 4.48 3.91 -16.23
C GLN A 274 5.83 4.38 -16.77
N ALA A 275 6.76 4.71 -15.87
CA ALA A 275 8.12 5.11 -16.25
C ALA A 275 8.84 4.01 -17.07
N LEU A 276 8.68 2.73 -16.72
CA LEU A 276 9.26 1.62 -17.46
C LEU A 276 8.68 1.50 -18.88
N PHE A 277 7.36 1.60 -19.06
CA PHE A 277 6.76 1.57 -20.40
C PHE A 277 7.14 2.79 -21.25
N GLU A 278 7.16 3.99 -20.66
CA GLU A 278 7.64 5.20 -21.33
C GLU A 278 9.11 5.12 -21.73
N GLY A 279 9.96 4.55 -20.86
CA GLY A 279 11.37 4.30 -21.15
C GLY A 279 11.57 3.31 -22.29
N GLY A 280 10.76 2.24 -22.32
CA GLY A 280 10.74 1.27 -23.42
C GLY A 280 10.37 1.89 -24.76
N ALA A 281 9.36 2.78 -24.79
CA ALA A 281 8.89 3.46 -26.01
C ALA A 281 9.93 4.44 -26.59
N LYS A 282 10.77 5.05 -25.74
CA LYS A 282 11.82 6.01 -26.14
C LYS A 282 13.16 5.33 -26.49
N SER A 283 13.28 4.04 -26.26
CA SER A 283 14.55 3.30 -26.45
C SER A 283 14.87 3.10 -27.93
N ASP A 284 15.26 4.16 -28.65
CA ASP A 284 15.86 4.03 -29.97
C ASP A 284 17.18 3.30 -29.83
N GLY A 285 17.23 2.04 -30.31
CA GLY A 285 18.32 1.10 -30.09
C GLY A 285 19.68 1.80 -30.08
N GLY A 286 20.25 1.94 -28.89
CA GLY A 286 21.35 2.88 -28.65
C GLY A 286 22.40 2.31 -27.72
N GLU A 287 23.64 2.39 -28.22
CA GLU A 287 24.96 2.15 -27.61
C GLU A 287 25.32 0.72 -27.17
N ALA A 288 26.54 0.32 -27.57
CA ALA A 288 27.17 -0.94 -27.21
C ALA A 288 27.35 -1.00 -25.67
N GLY A 289 26.52 -1.82 -25.00
CA GLY A 289 26.50 -1.98 -23.55
C GLY A 289 25.15 -1.70 -22.90
N SER A 290 24.17 -1.15 -23.62
CA SER A 290 22.79 -1.00 -23.15
C SER A 290 22.00 -2.31 -23.30
N MET A 291 20.96 -2.48 -22.46
CA MET A 291 20.04 -3.62 -22.53
C MET A 291 19.40 -3.70 -23.92
N SER A 292 19.34 -4.90 -24.52
CA SER A 292 18.75 -5.03 -25.85
C SER A 292 17.26 -4.67 -25.82
N ARG A 293 16.75 -4.09 -26.91
CA ARG A 293 15.32 -3.74 -27.03
C ARG A 293 14.42 -4.98 -26.87
N ALA A 294 14.89 -6.15 -27.31
CA ALA A 294 14.19 -7.42 -27.12
C ALA A 294 14.11 -7.80 -25.64
N ASP A 295 15.24 -7.79 -24.92
CA ASP A 295 15.26 -8.10 -23.48
C ASP A 295 14.40 -7.12 -22.67
N TYR A 296 14.42 -5.84 -23.04
CA TYR A 296 13.56 -4.83 -22.41
C TYR A 296 12.08 -5.13 -22.66
N GLY A 297 11.73 -5.49 -23.90
CA GLY A 297 10.38 -5.89 -24.28
C GLY A 297 9.88 -7.10 -23.49
N ASP A 298 10.71 -8.14 -23.36
CA ASP A 298 10.37 -9.35 -22.58
C ASP A 298 10.10 -9.01 -21.11
N ARG A 299 10.87 -8.09 -20.53
CA ARG A 299 10.65 -7.62 -19.15
C ARG A 299 9.34 -6.86 -19.00
N LEU A 300 8.97 -6.02 -19.97
CA LEU A 300 7.67 -5.32 -19.98
C LEU A 300 6.50 -6.29 -20.16
N LEU A 301 6.64 -7.32 -20.99
CA LEU A 301 5.66 -8.41 -21.06
C LEU A 301 5.56 -9.15 -19.71
N GLY A 302 6.69 -9.33 -19.02
CA GLY A 302 6.72 -9.84 -17.65
C GLY A 302 5.94 -8.96 -16.66
N VAL A 303 5.96 -7.63 -16.82
CA VAL A 303 5.14 -6.70 -16.03
C VAL A 303 3.64 -6.93 -16.30
N LEU A 304 3.23 -7.10 -17.56
CA LEU A 304 1.84 -7.43 -17.90
C LEU A 304 1.42 -8.79 -17.33
N GLY A 305 2.32 -9.78 -17.35
CA GLY A 305 2.13 -11.06 -16.68
C GLY A 305 1.93 -10.91 -15.17
N TYR A 306 2.75 -10.07 -14.52
CA TYR A 306 2.56 -9.75 -13.11
C TYR A 306 1.20 -9.10 -12.83
N MET A 307 0.77 -8.15 -13.67
CA MET A 307 -0.55 -7.51 -13.55
C MET A 307 -1.69 -8.51 -13.68
N ARG A 308 -1.59 -9.42 -14.66
CA ARG A 308 -2.53 -10.54 -14.84
C ARG A 308 -2.61 -11.42 -13.60
N ASP A 309 -1.47 -11.90 -13.10
CA ASP A 309 -1.41 -12.87 -12.00
C ASP A 309 -1.75 -12.28 -10.63
N ASN A 310 -1.62 -10.95 -10.48
CA ASN A 310 -1.90 -10.24 -9.24
C ASN A 310 -3.16 -9.37 -9.30
N GLN A 311 -3.92 -9.44 -10.38
CA GLN A 311 -5.15 -8.67 -10.60
C GLN A 311 -4.92 -7.16 -10.38
N VAL A 312 -3.82 -6.66 -10.94
CA VAL A 312 -3.51 -5.24 -10.92
C VAL A 312 -4.03 -4.61 -12.19
N TYR A 313 -4.86 -3.58 -12.03
CA TYR A 313 -5.39 -2.80 -13.14
C TYR A 313 -4.57 -1.52 -13.30
N PRO A 314 -4.05 -1.21 -14.50
CA PRO A 314 -3.40 0.06 -14.75
C PRO A 314 -4.38 1.22 -14.60
N GLN A 315 -3.89 2.36 -14.11
CA GLN A 315 -4.59 3.63 -14.23
C GLN A 315 -4.51 4.13 -15.68
N GLN A 316 -5.37 5.07 -16.07
CA GLN A 316 -5.39 5.68 -17.40
C GLN A 316 -3.98 6.05 -17.91
N SER A 317 -3.16 6.75 -17.12
CA SER A 317 -1.82 7.18 -17.53
C SER A 317 -0.87 6.01 -17.85
N LEU A 318 -0.94 4.94 -17.06
CA LEU A 318 -0.18 3.72 -17.33
C LEU A 318 -0.73 2.98 -18.55
N ALA A 319 -2.05 2.94 -18.73
CA ALA A 319 -2.66 2.34 -19.92
C ALA A 319 -2.24 3.11 -21.19
N ASP A 320 -2.15 4.44 -21.14
CA ASP A 320 -1.64 5.28 -22.23
C ASP A 320 -0.17 4.96 -22.55
N ALA A 321 0.66 4.79 -21.52
CA ALA A 321 2.06 4.41 -21.68
C ALA A 321 2.21 3.00 -22.29
N ILE A 322 1.41 2.03 -21.85
CA ILE A 322 1.37 0.68 -22.42
C ILE A 322 0.97 0.75 -23.89
N LYS A 323 -0.11 1.48 -24.22
CA LYS A 323 -0.57 1.69 -25.60
C LYS A 323 0.56 2.26 -26.47
N THR A 324 1.21 3.33 -26.01
CA THR A 324 2.31 3.99 -26.73
C THR A 324 3.47 3.04 -26.97
N TRP A 325 3.84 2.25 -25.96
CA TRP A 325 4.91 1.26 -26.09
C TRP A 325 4.59 0.20 -27.15
N PHE A 326 3.41 -0.43 -27.13
CA PHE A 326 3.04 -1.40 -28.17
C PHE A 326 3.10 -0.79 -29.58
N GLN A 327 2.63 0.45 -29.75
CA GLN A 327 2.65 1.17 -31.02
C GLN A 327 4.07 1.53 -31.50
N SER A 328 5.05 1.59 -30.60
CA SER A 328 6.46 1.86 -30.91
C SER A 328 7.26 0.62 -31.35
N LEU A 329 6.72 -0.60 -31.23
CA LEU A 329 7.45 -1.84 -31.52
C LEU A 329 7.78 -1.95 -33.02
N PRO A 330 9.07 -2.08 -33.41
CA PRO A 330 9.47 -2.15 -34.81
C PRO A 330 9.04 -3.47 -35.44
N GLY A 331 8.67 -3.44 -36.71
CA GLY A 331 8.26 -4.65 -37.45
C GLY A 331 6.86 -5.17 -37.10
N HIS A 332 6.11 -4.45 -36.27
CA HIS A 332 4.72 -4.74 -35.95
C HIS A 332 3.87 -3.48 -36.15
N THR A 333 2.65 -3.66 -36.67
CA THR A 333 1.69 -2.56 -36.79
C THR A 333 0.61 -2.72 -35.73
N TRP A 334 1.02 -2.53 -34.47
CA TRP A 334 0.09 -2.55 -33.35
C TRP A 334 -0.85 -1.34 -33.40
N ARG A 335 -2.16 -1.62 -33.41
CA ARG A 335 -3.23 -0.65 -33.26
C ARG A 335 -3.80 -0.76 -31.86
N GLY A 336 -3.81 0.34 -31.12
CA GLY A 336 -4.37 0.43 -29.78
C GLY A 336 -5.62 1.30 -29.75
N ASP A 337 -6.73 0.77 -29.26
CA ASP A 337 -8.00 1.47 -29.15
C ASP A 337 -8.66 1.28 -27.79
N TRP A 338 -9.32 2.33 -27.32
CA TRP A 338 -10.10 2.34 -26.09
C TRP A 338 -11.47 1.75 -26.39
N THR A 339 -11.87 0.73 -25.65
CA THR A 339 -13.08 -0.03 -25.94
C THR A 339 -13.80 -0.48 -24.67
N THR A 340 -14.95 -1.09 -24.87
CA THR A 340 -15.72 -1.76 -23.83
C THR A 340 -16.07 -3.17 -24.30
N VAL A 341 -16.45 -4.02 -23.36
CA VAL A 341 -16.82 -5.39 -23.64
C VAL A 341 -18.34 -5.50 -23.66
N THR A 342 -18.88 -6.30 -24.57
CA THR A 342 -20.31 -6.62 -24.59
C THR A 342 -20.69 -7.50 -23.39
N PRO A 343 -21.96 -7.55 -22.97
CA PRO A 343 -22.39 -8.46 -21.89
C PRO A 343 -22.09 -9.95 -22.13
N LYS A 344 -21.79 -10.34 -23.38
CA LYS A 344 -21.41 -11.71 -23.76
C LYS A 344 -19.90 -11.98 -23.65
N GLY A 345 -19.07 -10.99 -23.32
CA GLY A 345 -17.61 -11.14 -23.27
C GLY A 345 -16.90 -10.91 -24.59
N VAL A 346 -17.52 -10.23 -25.56
CA VAL A 346 -16.89 -9.90 -26.85
C VAL A 346 -16.37 -8.46 -26.82
N CYS A 347 -15.10 -8.26 -27.20
CA CYS A 347 -14.50 -6.94 -27.39
C CYS A 347 -15.21 -6.17 -28.51
N LYS A 348 -15.67 -4.94 -28.26
CA LYS A 348 -16.36 -4.14 -29.28
C LYS A 348 -15.44 -3.59 -30.38
N ASP A 349 -14.12 -3.61 -30.16
CA ASP A 349 -13.15 -3.12 -31.15
C ASP A 349 -12.73 -4.22 -32.14
N CYS A 350 -12.11 -5.28 -31.65
CA CYS A 350 -11.55 -6.34 -32.50
C CYS A 350 -12.48 -7.54 -32.68
N GLY A 351 -13.61 -7.60 -31.95
CA GLY A 351 -14.55 -8.72 -32.01
C GLY A 351 -14.06 -10.02 -31.35
N SER A 352 -12.90 -10.02 -30.69
CA SER A 352 -12.39 -11.21 -30.00
C SER A 352 -13.17 -11.51 -28.72
N GLU A 353 -13.37 -12.80 -28.44
CA GLU A 353 -13.94 -13.28 -27.18
C GLU A 353 -12.89 -13.25 -26.08
N LEU A 354 -13.27 -12.68 -24.93
CA LEU A 354 -12.44 -12.67 -23.72
C LEU A 354 -12.46 -14.04 -23.03
N GLU A 355 -11.42 -14.29 -22.23
CA GLU A 355 -11.32 -15.49 -21.40
C GLU A 355 -12.57 -15.65 -20.54
N SER A 356 -13.14 -16.87 -20.48
CA SER A 356 -14.30 -17.14 -19.63
C SER A 356 -13.94 -17.06 -18.15
N ILE A 357 -14.85 -16.49 -17.35
CA ILE A 357 -14.71 -16.52 -15.88
C ILE A 357 -14.91 -17.94 -15.31
N GLN A 358 -15.60 -18.80 -16.06
CA GLN A 358 -15.93 -20.14 -15.61
C GLN A 358 -14.70 -21.04 -15.63
N LEU A 359 -14.49 -21.79 -14.56
CA LEU A 359 -13.44 -22.81 -14.50
C LEU A 359 -13.90 -24.05 -15.26
N THR A 360 -12.99 -24.67 -16.02
CA THR A 360 -13.26 -26.00 -16.57
C THR A 360 -13.40 -27.03 -15.44
N PRO A 361 -14.05 -28.18 -15.67
CA PRO A 361 -14.15 -29.24 -14.65
C PRO A 361 -12.78 -29.66 -14.11
N GLU A 362 -11.76 -29.71 -14.96
CA GLU A 362 -10.38 -30.07 -14.61
C GLU A 362 -9.71 -28.96 -13.79
N GLU A 363 -9.84 -27.70 -14.20
CA GLU A 363 -9.36 -26.53 -13.46
C GLU A 363 -9.98 -26.48 -12.05
N TYR A 364 -11.30 -26.72 -11.98
CA TYR A 364 -12.04 -26.70 -10.73
C TYR A 364 -11.62 -27.85 -9.80
N GLN A 365 -11.47 -29.06 -10.33
CA GLN A 365 -11.04 -30.21 -9.54
C GLN A 365 -9.61 -30.01 -9.01
N HIS A 366 -8.71 -29.50 -9.85
CA HIS A 366 -7.36 -29.15 -9.42
C HIS A 366 -7.36 -28.11 -8.30
N LEU A 367 -8.10 -27.00 -8.47
CA LEU A 367 -8.23 -25.97 -7.44
C LEU A 367 -8.78 -26.56 -6.13
N LYS A 368 -9.84 -27.36 -6.22
CA LYS A 368 -10.47 -28.01 -5.07
C LYS A 368 -9.47 -28.86 -4.30
N ASP A 369 -8.73 -29.72 -4.98
CA ASP A 369 -7.78 -30.63 -4.31
C ASP A 369 -6.64 -29.86 -3.63
N ARG A 370 -6.12 -28.82 -4.28
CA ARG A 370 -5.03 -27.99 -3.72
C ARG A 370 -5.50 -27.15 -2.54
N VAL A 371 -6.67 -26.52 -2.60
CA VAL A 371 -7.25 -25.78 -1.47
C VAL A 371 -7.54 -26.71 -0.29
N MET A 372 -8.07 -27.91 -0.56
CA MET A 372 -8.34 -28.91 0.47
C MET A 372 -7.08 -29.38 1.19
N ALA A 373 -5.99 -29.61 0.43
CA ALA A 373 -4.71 -30.05 1.00
C ALA A 373 -3.97 -28.92 1.72
N ASP A 374 -3.83 -27.75 1.08
CA ASP A 374 -2.92 -26.70 1.52
C ASP A 374 -3.56 -25.74 2.53
N ILE A 375 -4.85 -25.42 2.37
CA ILE A 375 -5.55 -24.45 3.23
C ILE A 375 -6.31 -25.15 4.35
N ILE A 376 -6.94 -26.30 4.07
CA ILE A 376 -7.85 -26.98 5.01
C ILE A 376 -7.17 -28.11 5.79
N GLN A 377 -6.12 -28.71 5.24
CA GLN A 377 -5.31 -29.74 5.93
C GLN A 377 -3.87 -29.26 6.19
N GLY A 378 -3.53 -28.04 5.80
CA GLY A 378 -2.21 -27.46 5.97
C GLY A 378 -1.82 -27.19 7.42
N LYS A 379 -0.53 -26.92 7.64
CA LYS A 379 0.08 -26.71 8.97
C LYS A 379 -0.52 -25.55 9.76
N ASP A 380 -1.18 -24.60 9.11
CA ASP A 380 -1.79 -23.42 9.76
C ASP A 380 -3.24 -23.62 10.20
N VAL A 381 -3.91 -24.70 9.79
CA VAL A 381 -5.31 -24.99 10.19
C VAL A 381 -5.42 -25.16 11.71
N PHE A 382 -4.44 -25.84 12.30
CA PHE A 382 -4.36 -26.07 13.75
C PHE A 382 -4.01 -24.80 14.56
N LYS A 383 -3.65 -23.70 13.89
CA LYS A 383 -3.53 -22.38 14.52
C LYS A 383 -4.83 -21.57 14.45
N LYS A 384 -5.73 -21.92 13.52
CA LYS A 384 -6.93 -21.14 13.16
C LYS A 384 -8.24 -21.75 13.68
N THR A 385 -8.30 -23.08 13.81
CA THR A 385 -9.50 -23.85 14.22
C THR A 385 -9.10 -25.16 14.90
N THR A 386 -10.02 -25.79 15.64
CA THR A 386 -9.78 -27.13 16.20
C THR A 386 -10.08 -28.22 15.17
N PRO A 387 -9.28 -29.30 15.11
CA PRO A 387 -9.54 -30.42 14.19
C PRO A 387 -10.91 -31.05 14.39
N GLU A 388 -11.39 -31.13 15.63
CA GLU A 388 -12.69 -31.71 15.97
C GLU A 388 -13.84 -30.88 15.40
N GLU A 389 -13.73 -29.55 15.46
CA GLU A 389 -14.73 -28.64 14.89
C GLU A 389 -14.74 -28.74 13.36
N LEU A 390 -13.56 -28.81 12.74
CA LEU A 390 -13.44 -28.97 11.30
C LEU A 390 -14.05 -30.30 10.82
N GLU A 391 -13.77 -31.42 11.49
CA GLU A 391 -14.36 -32.71 11.13
C GLU A 391 -15.87 -32.75 11.36
N SER A 392 -16.36 -32.12 12.44
CA SER A 392 -17.80 -31.94 12.67
C SER A 392 -18.46 -31.16 11.53
N PHE A 393 -17.81 -30.10 11.04
CA PHE A 393 -18.29 -29.33 9.90
C PHE A 393 -18.29 -30.13 8.59
N LYS A 394 -17.20 -30.85 8.29
CA LYS A 394 -17.12 -31.72 7.10
C LYS A 394 -18.26 -32.76 7.12
N ALA A 395 -18.51 -33.37 8.28
CA ALA A 395 -19.62 -34.32 8.45
C ALA A 395 -21.00 -33.65 8.32
N PHE A 396 -21.14 -32.39 8.73
CA PHE A 396 -22.36 -31.61 8.52
C PHE A 396 -22.61 -31.37 7.02
N VAL A 397 -21.63 -30.84 6.28
CA VAL A 397 -21.77 -30.51 4.85
C VAL A 397 -22.07 -31.77 4.02
N LYS A 398 -21.39 -32.89 4.30
CA LYS A 398 -21.62 -34.17 3.60
C LYS A 398 -23.03 -34.75 3.79
N ARG A 399 -23.74 -34.39 4.86
CA ARG A 399 -25.11 -34.87 5.15
C ARG A 399 -26.20 -33.96 4.57
N LYS A 400 -25.81 -32.82 3.99
CA LYS A 400 -26.72 -31.81 3.45
C LYS A 400 -26.72 -31.85 1.93
N PRO A 401 -27.76 -31.29 1.27
CA PRO A 401 -27.71 -31.07 -0.17
C PRO A 401 -26.55 -30.14 -0.53
N LEU A 402 -26.17 -30.14 -1.80
CA LEU A 402 -25.22 -29.15 -2.33
C LEU A 402 -25.84 -27.76 -2.18
N PHE A 403 -25.04 -26.80 -1.71
CA PHE A 403 -25.50 -25.44 -1.49
C PHE A 403 -25.29 -24.61 -2.76
N ASP A 404 -26.26 -23.76 -3.07
CA ASP A 404 -26.11 -22.78 -4.14
C ASP A 404 -25.35 -21.54 -3.66
N VAL A 405 -25.55 -21.14 -2.40
CA VAL A 405 -24.87 -19.99 -1.80
C VAL A 405 -24.42 -20.24 -0.36
N VAL A 406 -23.16 -19.95 -0.06
CA VAL A 406 -22.62 -19.91 1.30
C VAL A 406 -22.48 -18.45 1.76
N VAL A 407 -23.05 -18.10 2.91
CA VAL A 407 -23.09 -16.73 3.43
C VAL A 407 -22.26 -16.64 4.70
N ASP A 408 -21.30 -15.71 4.68
CA ASP A 408 -20.44 -15.32 5.79
C ASP A 408 -20.52 -13.80 6.00
N GLY A 409 -20.95 -13.35 7.18
CA GLY A 409 -20.82 -11.94 7.57
C GLY A 409 -22.08 -11.22 8.04
N LEU A 410 -22.05 -9.88 7.95
CA LEU A 410 -23.03 -8.97 8.57
C LEU A 410 -24.21 -8.63 7.63
N ASN A 411 -25.40 -8.41 8.20
CA ASN A 411 -26.71 -8.22 7.54
C ASN A 411 -27.34 -9.51 6.97
N LEU A 412 -27.08 -10.65 7.62
CA LEU A 412 -27.55 -11.98 7.23
C LEU A 412 -29.04 -12.05 6.91
N LEU A 413 -29.91 -11.45 7.72
CA LEU A 413 -31.36 -11.63 7.55
C LEU A 413 -31.84 -11.15 6.18
N ALA A 414 -31.48 -9.93 5.78
CA ALA A 414 -31.92 -9.36 4.50
C ALA A 414 -31.36 -10.16 3.31
N VAL A 415 -30.08 -10.55 3.38
CA VAL A 415 -29.41 -11.35 2.34
C VAL A 415 -30.06 -12.74 2.22
N VAL A 416 -30.27 -13.42 3.35
CA VAL A 416 -30.88 -14.75 3.39
C VAL A 416 -32.32 -14.73 2.89
N CYS A 417 -33.11 -13.72 3.27
CA CYS A 417 -34.47 -13.57 2.77
C CYS A 417 -34.51 -13.38 1.25
N GLU A 418 -33.60 -12.58 0.68
CA GLU A 418 -33.56 -12.38 -0.77
C GLU A 418 -33.10 -13.65 -1.51
N LEU A 419 -32.08 -14.35 -1.00
CA LEU A 419 -31.61 -15.61 -1.59
C LEU A 419 -32.67 -16.72 -1.52
N GLU A 420 -33.41 -16.83 -0.41
CA GLU A 420 -34.51 -17.79 -0.26
C GLU A 420 -35.63 -17.47 -1.26
N ARG A 421 -35.96 -16.19 -1.45
CA ARG A 421 -36.92 -15.73 -2.45
C ARG A 421 -36.51 -16.09 -3.88
N LEU A 422 -35.20 -16.17 -4.15
CA LEU A 422 -34.62 -16.64 -5.41
C LEU A 422 -34.54 -18.17 -5.52
N GLY A 423 -35.07 -18.90 -4.54
CA GLY A 423 -35.11 -20.37 -4.52
C GLY A 423 -33.75 -21.02 -4.31
N GLN A 424 -32.78 -20.32 -3.72
CA GLN A 424 -31.43 -20.82 -3.51
C GLN A 424 -31.34 -21.71 -2.25
N THR A 425 -30.52 -22.76 -2.32
CA THR A 425 -30.15 -23.59 -1.17
C THR A 425 -29.01 -22.91 -0.42
N ILE A 426 -29.28 -22.41 0.79
CA ILE A 426 -28.37 -21.50 1.49
C ILE A 426 -27.71 -22.18 2.70
N LEU A 427 -26.40 -22.00 2.83
CA LEU A 427 -25.65 -22.25 4.06
C LEU A 427 -25.23 -20.91 4.69
N VAL A 428 -25.58 -20.69 5.94
CA VAL A 428 -25.09 -19.56 6.75
C VAL A 428 -24.03 -20.06 7.71
N LEU A 429 -22.85 -19.46 7.63
CA LEU A 429 -21.78 -19.62 8.60
C LEU A 429 -21.88 -18.48 9.61
N GLY A 430 -21.85 -18.83 10.89
CA GLY A 430 -21.90 -17.87 11.97
C GLY A 430 -21.10 -18.33 13.16
N ARG A 431 -21.07 -17.51 14.21
CA ARG A 431 -20.38 -17.81 15.47
C ARG A 431 -21.38 -18.10 16.58
N LYS A 432 -21.01 -18.92 17.57
CA LYS A 432 -21.88 -19.28 18.71
C LYS A 432 -22.44 -18.07 19.46
N HIS A 433 -21.71 -16.96 19.57
CA HIS A 433 -22.23 -15.73 20.21
C HIS A 433 -23.43 -15.11 19.48
N MET A 434 -23.67 -15.45 18.21
CA MET A 434 -24.83 -14.98 17.45
C MET A 434 -26.13 -15.62 17.94
N LEU A 435 -26.05 -16.78 18.61
CA LEU A 435 -27.21 -17.45 19.19
C LEU A 435 -27.68 -16.79 20.49
N THR A 436 -26.80 -16.02 21.13
CA THR A 436 -27.11 -15.25 22.33
C THR A 436 -27.60 -13.84 21.97
N PRO A 437 -28.74 -13.37 22.52
CA PRO A 437 -29.25 -12.03 22.24
C PRO A 437 -28.21 -10.96 22.59
N SER A 438 -27.94 -10.04 21.67
CA SER A 438 -27.05 -8.89 21.89
C SER A 438 -27.57 -7.66 21.15
N ARG A 439 -26.98 -6.48 21.41
CA ARG A 439 -27.31 -5.25 20.66
C ARG A 439 -27.16 -5.39 19.14
N SER A 440 -26.34 -6.33 18.67
CA SER A 440 -26.08 -6.56 17.25
C SER A 440 -26.82 -7.78 16.69
N TRP A 441 -27.37 -8.65 17.54
CA TRP A 441 -27.97 -9.93 17.15
C TRP A 441 -29.29 -10.16 17.90
N ASP A 442 -30.39 -9.97 17.17
CA ASP A 442 -31.73 -10.25 17.66
C ASP A 442 -32.05 -11.76 17.54
N ARG A 443 -32.56 -12.35 18.62
CA ARG A 443 -32.98 -13.75 18.69
C ARG A 443 -34.07 -14.08 17.67
N HIS A 444 -34.99 -13.15 17.42
CA HIS A 444 -36.05 -13.32 16.43
C HIS A 444 -35.46 -13.45 15.02
N ASN A 445 -34.50 -12.58 14.67
CA ASN A 445 -33.83 -12.60 13.37
C ASN A 445 -33.06 -13.89 13.15
N MET A 446 -32.34 -14.37 14.17
CA MET A 446 -31.61 -15.64 14.06
C MET A 446 -32.54 -16.86 13.95
N GLY A 447 -33.67 -16.85 14.66
CA GLY A 447 -34.70 -17.88 14.52
C GLY A 447 -35.34 -17.90 13.12
N LEU A 448 -35.50 -16.73 12.49
CA LEU A 448 -35.95 -16.64 11.09
C LEU A 448 -34.90 -17.19 10.13
N ILE A 449 -33.62 -16.83 10.30
CA ILE A 449 -32.53 -17.33 9.46
C ILE A 449 -32.45 -18.86 9.52
N GLN A 450 -32.52 -19.46 10.70
CA GLN A 450 -32.48 -20.92 10.88
C GLN A 450 -33.68 -21.66 10.24
N LYS A 451 -34.81 -20.98 10.03
CA LYS A 451 -35.96 -21.54 9.32
C LYS A 451 -35.80 -21.48 7.80
N LYS A 452 -35.01 -20.52 7.30
CA LYS A 452 -34.88 -20.21 5.87
C LYS A 452 -33.60 -20.77 5.25
N ALA A 453 -32.58 -21.05 6.06
CA ALA A 453 -31.28 -21.51 5.61
C ALA A 453 -30.73 -22.59 6.53
N HIS A 454 -29.81 -23.40 6.01
CA HIS A 454 -28.98 -24.26 6.85
C HIS A 454 -27.96 -23.39 7.58
N CYS A 455 -27.74 -23.62 8.87
CA CYS A 455 -26.79 -22.83 9.66
C CYS A 455 -25.76 -23.73 10.34
N PHE A 456 -24.51 -23.30 10.34
CA PHE A 456 -23.46 -23.89 11.15
C PHE A 456 -22.78 -22.80 11.98
N PHE A 457 -22.65 -23.04 13.30
CA PHE A 457 -22.12 -22.06 14.25
C PHE A 457 -20.78 -22.52 14.81
N THR A 458 -19.72 -21.84 14.41
CA THR A 458 -18.34 -22.07 14.86
C THR A 458 -18.07 -21.40 16.21
N ASP A 459 -17.02 -21.85 16.88
CA ASP A 459 -16.49 -21.21 18.07
C ASP A 459 -16.05 -19.77 17.81
N ASN A 460 -16.19 -18.91 18.82
CA ASN A 460 -15.92 -17.48 18.66
C ASN A 460 -14.44 -17.16 18.38
N THR A 461 -13.54 -18.11 18.63
CA THR A 461 -12.10 -18.02 18.39
C THR A 461 -11.69 -18.57 17.03
N SER A 462 -12.59 -19.24 16.32
CA SER A 462 -12.32 -19.88 15.04
C SER A 462 -12.38 -18.86 13.90
N GLU A 463 -11.50 -19.03 12.92
CA GLU A 463 -11.56 -18.27 11.65
C GLU A 463 -12.64 -18.86 10.72
N ASP A 464 -13.40 -18.02 10.03
CA ASP A 464 -14.54 -18.45 9.19
C ASP A 464 -14.08 -18.98 7.81
N ASP A 465 -12.93 -18.52 7.32
CA ASP A 465 -12.48 -18.77 5.96
C ASP A 465 -12.33 -20.25 5.58
N PRO A 466 -11.75 -21.14 6.42
CA PRO A 466 -11.63 -22.56 6.08
C PRO A 466 -12.99 -23.24 5.90
N PHE A 467 -13.99 -22.83 6.69
CA PHE A 467 -15.36 -23.36 6.62
C PHE A 467 -16.08 -22.85 5.37
N LEU A 468 -15.92 -21.56 5.05
CA LEU A 468 -16.46 -20.93 3.85
C LEU A 468 -15.92 -21.60 2.58
N LEU A 469 -14.59 -21.71 2.49
CA LEU A 469 -13.91 -22.34 1.37
C LEU A 469 -14.31 -23.81 1.22
N TYR A 470 -14.33 -24.56 2.32
CA TYR A 470 -14.72 -25.97 2.27
C TYR A 470 -16.14 -26.14 1.72
N ALA A 471 -17.11 -25.41 2.27
CA ALA A 471 -18.50 -25.57 1.88
C ALA A 471 -18.76 -25.15 0.42
N ALA A 472 -18.17 -24.03 -0.02
CA ALA A 472 -18.33 -23.57 -1.39
C ALA A 472 -17.70 -24.56 -2.38
N LEU A 473 -16.44 -24.97 -2.16
CA LEU A 473 -15.74 -25.88 -3.05
C LEU A 473 -16.29 -27.32 -3.02
N HIS A 474 -16.80 -27.76 -1.88
CA HIS A 474 -17.46 -29.06 -1.76
C HIS A 474 -18.80 -29.09 -2.52
N SER A 475 -19.56 -28.00 -2.47
CA SER A 475 -20.87 -27.91 -3.12
C SER A 475 -20.76 -27.95 -4.65
N GLY A 476 -19.69 -27.39 -5.22
CA GLY A 476 -19.35 -27.51 -6.64
C GLY A 476 -19.20 -26.17 -7.35
N ASN A 477 -18.83 -26.21 -8.63
CA ASN A 477 -18.53 -25.03 -9.46
C ASN A 477 -19.75 -24.13 -9.75
N HIS A 478 -20.94 -24.49 -9.25
CA HIS A 478 -22.13 -23.63 -9.29
C HIS A 478 -22.28 -22.80 -8.01
N CYS A 479 -21.64 -23.23 -6.92
CA CYS A 479 -21.85 -22.67 -5.59
C CYS A 479 -21.14 -21.32 -5.44
N ARG A 480 -21.91 -20.29 -5.14
CA ARG A 480 -21.43 -18.94 -4.89
C ARG A 480 -21.26 -18.69 -3.40
N PHE A 481 -20.59 -17.61 -3.05
CA PHE A 481 -20.48 -17.20 -1.66
C PHE A 481 -20.58 -15.70 -1.46
N VAL A 482 -21.12 -15.29 -0.32
CA VAL A 482 -21.18 -13.89 0.12
C VAL A 482 -20.23 -13.75 1.29
N SER A 483 -19.14 -12.99 1.12
CA SER A 483 -18.26 -12.59 2.21
C SER A 483 -17.68 -11.20 1.93
N ARG A 484 -17.31 -10.50 3.00
CA ARG A 484 -16.57 -9.23 2.92
C ARG A 484 -15.07 -9.42 2.83
N ASP A 485 -14.57 -10.63 3.10
CA ASP A 485 -13.14 -10.91 2.98
C ASP A 485 -12.74 -10.97 1.50
N LEU A 486 -11.57 -10.41 1.19
CA LEU A 486 -10.93 -10.50 -0.12
C LEU A 486 -9.99 -11.70 -0.21
N MET A 487 -9.90 -12.51 0.85
CA MET A 487 -9.19 -13.79 0.95
C MET A 487 -7.70 -13.69 0.64
N ARG A 488 -7.10 -12.52 0.91
CA ARG A 488 -5.72 -12.19 0.52
C ARG A 488 -4.67 -13.03 1.23
N ASP A 489 -4.91 -13.39 2.49
CA ASP A 489 -3.96 -14.18 3.28
C ASP A 489 -3.88 -15.62 2.78
N HIS A 490 -4.98 -16.17 2.24
CA HIS A 490 -5.02 -17.52 1.66
C HIS A 490 -4.23 -17.62 0.36
N LYS A 491 -4.13 -16.54 -0.42
CA LYS A 491 -3.26 -16.47 -1.61
C LYS A 491 -1.81 -16.80 -1.25
N ALA A 492 -1.32 -16.27 -0.12
CA ALA A 492 0.07 -16.46 0.29
C ALA A 492 0.36 -17.90 0.72
N CYS A 493 -0.66 -18.64 1.16
CA CYS A 493 -0.55 -20.05 1.53
C CYS A 493 -0.50 -21.00 0.31
N LEU A 494 -0.93 -20.54 -0.88
CA LEU A 494 -0.92 -21.35 -2.10
C LEU A 494 0.47 -21.26 -2.78
N PRO A 495 1.24 -22.36 -2.84
CA PRO A 495 2.65 -22.30 -3.22
C PRO A 495 2.86 -22.14 -4.73
N ASP A 496 1.92 -22.62 -5.56
CA ASP A 496 2.06 -22.64 -7.01
C ASP A 496 1.29 -21.50 -7.70
N ALA A 497 1.86 -20.98 -8.79
CA ALA A 497 1.29 -19.85 -9.53
C ALA A 497 -0.06 -20.19 -10.20
N LEU A 498 -0.20 -21.42 -10.69
CA LEU A 498 -1.42 -21.89 -11.34
C LEU A 498 -2.60 -21.89 -10.37
N THR A 499 -2.45 -22.50 -9.19
CA THR A 499 -3.50 -22.58 -8.17
C THR A 499 -3.86 -21.19 -7.66
N ARG A 500 -2.88 -20.29 -7.49
CA ARG A 500 -3.18 -18.87 -7.15
C ARG A 500 -4.04 -18.20 -8.22
N ARG A 501 -3.71 -18.38 -9.50
CA ARG A 501 -4.49 -17.82 -10.61
C ARG A 501 -5.90 -18.40 -10.66
N LEU A 502 -6.04 -19.72 -10.50
CA LEU A 502 -7.34 -20.39 -10.46
C LEU A 502 -8.18 -19.98 -9.26
N PHE A 503 -7.57 -19.82 -8.09
CA PHE A 503 -8.24 -19.34 -6.88
C PHE A 503 -8.83 -17.94 -7.09
N PHE A 504 -8.08 -17.04 -7.72
CA PHE A 504 -8.56 -15.71 -8.06
C PHE A 504 -9.67 -15.70 -9.11
N LYS A 505 -9.53 -16.52 -10.15
CA LYS A 505 -10.58 -16.72 -11.16
C LYS A 505 -11.86 -17.24 -10.50
N TRP A 506 -11.73 -18.24 -9.61
CA TRP A 506 -12.83 -18.78 -8.84
C TRP A 506 -13.46 -17.72 -7.93
N GLN A 507 -12.66 -16.98 -7.15
CA GLN A 507 -13.15 -15.92 -6.29
C GLN A 507 -13.98 -14.90 -7.07
N ARG A 508 -13.47 -14.39 -8.20
CA ARG A 508 -14.20 -13.43 -9.06
C ARG A 508 -15.49 -14.01 -9.63
N GLY A 509 -15.47 -15.29 -10.00
CA GLY A 509 -16.62 -15.99 -10.57
C GLY A 509 -17.70 -16.40 -9.56
N HIS A 510 -17.36 -16.44 -8.26
CA HIS A 510 -18.22 -17.04 -7.23
C HIS A 510 -18.51 -16.11 -6.04
N GLN A 511 -17.74 -15.04 -5.83
CA GLN A 511 -17.98 -14.06 -4.76
C GLN A 511 -19.09 -13.09 -5.15
N LEU A 512 -20.23 -13.20 -4.46
CA LEU A 512 -21.35 -12.29 -4.57
C LEU A 512 -21.14 -11.07 -3.66
N VAL A 513 -21.11 -9.90 -4.28
CA VAL A 513 -20.95 -8.62 -3.57
C VAL A 513 -22.30 -7.92 -3.49
N VAL A 514 -22.68 -7.49 -2.29
CA VAL A 514 -23.93 -6.75 -2.08
C VAL A 514 -23.75 -5.30 -2.51
N TYR A 515 -24.60 -4.85 -3.43
CA TYR A 515 -24.60 -3.51 -3.99
C TYR A 515 -25.50 -2.56 -3.19
N GLY A 516 -24.99 -1.37 -2.87
CA GLY A 516 -25.74 -0.30 -2.19
C GLY A 516 -25.93 -0.52 -0.68
N THR A 517 -26.78 0.31 -0.08
CA THR A 517 -27.11 0.20 1.35
C THR A 517 -28.22 -0.82 1.54
N VAL A 518 -27.97 -1.85 2.36
CA VAL A 518 -29.00 -2.83 2.74
C VAL A 518 -29.95 -2.17 3.73
N VAL A 519 -31.15 -1.81 3.27
CA VAL A 519 -32.24 -1.29 4.10
C VAL A 519 -33.26 -2.40 4.32
N MET A 520 -33.67 -2.60 5.58
CA MET A 520 -34.70 -3.59 5.92
C MET A 520 -36.01 -3.29 5.18
N GLY A 521 -36.55 -4.28 4.46
CA GLY A 521 -37.76 -4.15 3.65
C GLY A 521 -37.52 -3.74 2.18
N GLN A 522 -36.29 -3.42 1.79
CA GLN A 522 -35.92 -3.22 0.38
C GLN A 522 -35.22 -4.46 -0.19
N ARG A 523 -35.25 -4.59 -1.52
CA ARG A 523 -34.57 -5.68 -2.23
C ARG A 523 -33.05 -5.53 -2.10
N VAL A 524 -32.39 -6.65 -1.82
CA VAL A 524 -30.93 -6.73 -1.85
C VAL A 524 -30.50 -6.97 -3.29
N HIS A 525 -29.64 -6.11 -3.82
CA HIS A 525 -29.07 -6.27 -5.14
C HIS A 525 -27.65 -6.81 -5.01
N PHE A 526 -27.32 -7.82 -5.83
CA PHE A 526 -25.95 -8.31 -5.94
C PHE A 526 -25.32 -7.73 -7.19
N GLN A 527 -24.02 -7.44 -7.12
CA GLN A 527 -23.24 -7.08 -8.29
C GLN A 527 -23.27 -8.24 -9.29
N MET A 528 -23.50 -7.91 -10.57
CA MET A 528 -23.46 -8.92 -11.62
C MET A 528 -22.03 -9.42 -11.82
N ILE A 529 -21.88 -10.74 -11.84
CA ILE A 529 -20.64 -11.41 -12.22
C ILE A 529 -20.63 -11.53 -13.74
N PRO A 530 -19.71 -10.85 -14.46
CA PRO A 530 -19.64 -10.96 -15.91
C PRO A 530 -19.26 -12.40 -16.32
N PRO A 531 -19.72 -12.90 -17.48
CA PRO A 531 -19.37 -14.25 -17.95
C PRO A 531 -17.92 -14.37 -18.45
N TYR A 532 -17.17 -13.27 -18.45
CA TYR A 532 -15.78 -13.17 -18.87
C TYR A 532 -14.89 -12.71 -17.71
N ASP A 533 -13.61 -13.10 -17.77
CA ASP A 533 -12.62 -12.75 -16.76
C ASP A 533 -12.04 -11.37 -17.00
N THR A 534 -12.17 -10.49 -16.01
CA THR A 534 -11.66 -9.10 -16.08
C THR A 534 -10.22 -9.07 -15.58
N ILE A 535 -9.30 -9.54 -16.44
CA ILE A 535 -7.85 -9.56 -16.23
C ILE A 535 -7.13 -9.11 -17.49
N VAL A 536 -5.85 -8.71 -17.33
CA VAL A 536 -4.93 -8.55 -18.47
C VAL A 536 -4.83 -9.87 -19.21
N GLN A 537 -5.12 -9.87 -20.50
CA GLN A 537 -5.17 -11.08 -21.31
C GLN A 537 -4.65 -10.89 -22.72
N SER A 538 -4.09 -11.97 -23.27
CA SER A 538 -3.57 -12.02 -24.63
C SER A 538 -4.18 -13.20 -25.37
N SER A 539 -4.85 -12.95 -26.50
CA SER A 539 -5.48 -13.99 -27.32
C SER A 539 -5.25 -13.69 -28.80
N GLY A 540 -4.82 -14.70 -29.58
CA GLY A 540 -4.76 -14.61 -31.04
C GLY A 540 -3.91 -13.48 -31.61
N GLY A 541 -2.88 -13.00 -30.90
CA GLY A 541 -2.07 -11.85 -31.31
C GLY A 541 -2.68 -10.48 -30.94
N SER A 542 -3.70 -10.47 -30.09
CA SER A 542 -4.26 -9.27 -29.47
C SER A 542 -4.04 -9.26 -27.96
N TRP A 543 -3.99 -8.07 -27.37
CA TRP A 543 -4.02 -7.86 -25.92
C TRP A 543 -5.27 -7.07 -25.52
N HIS A 544 -5.87 -7.48 -24.41
CA HIS A 544 -6.98 -6.79 -23.77
C HIS A 544 -6.58 -6.47 -22.33
N ILE A 545 -6.52 -5.18 -22.02
CA ILE A 545 -6.01 -4.67 -20.74
C ILE A 545 -7.13 -3.86 -20.09
N PRO A 546 -7.79 -4.36 -19.04
CA PRO A 546 -8.77 -3.58 -18.29
C PRO A 546 -8.04 -2.49 -17.50
N TYR A 547 -8.56 -1.27 -17.49
CA TYR A 547 -7.92 -0.12 -16.83
C TYR A 547 -8.93 0.75 -16.08
N ASP A 548 -8.46 1.46 -15.05
CA ASP A 548 -9.26 2.39 -14.26
C ASP A 548 -9.24 3.79 -14.93
N ASP A 549 -10.40 4.26 -15.39
CA ASP A 549 -10.61 5.43 -16.25
C ASP A 549 -10.91 6.73 -15.48
N SER A 550 -10.33 6.89 -14.29
CA SER A 550 -10.51 8.00 -13.33
C SER A 550 -11.83 8.03 -12.55
N VAL A 551 -12.71 7.04 -12.72
CA VAL A 551 -13.85 6.84 -11.82
C VAL A 551 -13.39 6.07 -10.58
N ASP A 552 -13.63 6.62 -9.39
CA ASP A 552 -13.36 5.94 -8.11
C ASP A 552 -14.13 4.61 -8.05
N ARG A 553 -13.39 3.51 -8.20
CA ARG A 553 -13.92 2.15 -8.14
C ARG A 553 -13.75 1.59 -6.74
N SER A 554 -14.78 0.91 -6.24
CA SER A 554 -14.67 0.16 -4.99
C SER A 554 -13.75 -1.05 -5.18
N SER A 555 -13.05 -1.49 -4.12
CA SER A 555 -12.07 -2.58 -4.22
C SER A 555 -12.64 -3.92 -4.73
N TYR A 556 -13.96 -4.09 -4.67
CA TYR A 556 -14.69 -5.29 -5.08
C TYR A 556 -15.30 -5.19 -6.49
N GLU A 557 -15.34 -4.00 -7.09
CA GLU A 557 -15.81 -3.81 -8.46
C GLU A 557 -14.70 -4.16 -9.45
N VAL A 558 -15.02 -4.42 -10.71
CA VAL A 558 -14.02 -4.62 -11.78
C VAL A 558 -14.11 -3.51 -12.82
N PRO A 559 -12.99 -3.13 -13.48
CA PRO A 559 -13.02 -2.11 -14.52
C PRO A 559 -13.97 -2.46 -15.67
N GLN A 560 -14.66 -1.45 -16.19
CA GLN A 560 -15.55 -1.60 -17.35
C GLN A 560 -14.88 -1.14 -18.65
N SER A 561 -13.79 -0.39 -18.53
CA SER A 561 -13.03 0.21 -19.61
C SER A 561 -11.81 -0.66 -19.95
N TRP A 562 -11.55 -0.83 -21.25
CA TRP A 562 -10.55 -1.76 -21.76
C TRP A 562 -9.69 -1.10 -22.83
N LEU A 563 -8.40 -1.42 -22.83
CA LEU A 563 -7.48 -1.15 -23.93
C LEU A 563 -7.38 -2.40 -24.79
N CYS A 564 -7.78 -2.30 -26.06
CA CYS A 564 -7.62 -3.33 -27.07
C CYS A 564 -6.38 -3.01 -27.90
N LEU A 565 -5.44 -3.95 -27.98
CA LEU A 565 -4.24 -3.86 -28.80
C LEU A 565 -4.26 -5.01 -29.80
N THR A 566 -4.23 -4.70 -31.08
CA THR A 566 -4.25 -5.69 -32.16
C THR A 566 -3.05 -5.50 -33.07
N ASN A 567 -2.35 -6.57 -33.39
CA ASN A 567 -1.29 -6.52 -34.39
C ASN A 567 -1.91 -6.65 -35.78
N GLN A 568 -1.92 -5.56 -36.55
CA GLN A 568 -2.24 -5.64 -37.98
C GLN A 568 -1.07 -6.36 -38.66
N ARG A 569 -1.35 -7.41 -39.42
CA ARG A 569 -0.33 -8.14 -40.19
C ARG A 569 -0.03 -7.45 -41.50
#